data_AF-A0A7L7KR16-F1
#
_entry.id   AF-A0A7L7KR16-F1
#
_cell.length_a   1.000
_cell.length_b   1.000
_cell.length_c   1.000
_cell.angle_alpha   90.00
_cell.angle_beta   90.00
_cell.angle_gamma   90.00
#
_symmetry.space_group_name_H-M   'P 1'
#
loop_
_entity.id
_entity.type
_entity.pdbx_description
1 polymer ?
#
loop_
_entity_poly.entity_id
_entity_poly.type
_entity_poly.pdbx_seq_one_letter_code
_entity_poly.pdbx_strand_id
1 'polypeptide(L)'
;MKQRRQLLLFIIFSASAGLVQFLVFVLLFELFHFGYWLAYVPSIISLVIWNTYWNRKYTFQSDLLFRTMVMKLMLFYVFFIPLSTIFGDVLTKNSWNEYLVLGMTMIINLSFAFLYNKYYIYKK
;
A
#
# COMPACT_ATOMS: atom_id res chain seq x y z
N MET A 1 -2.61 17.24 18.45
CA MET A 1 -3.07 17.73 17.13
C MET A 1 -2.27 17.18 15.95
N LYS A 2 -0.93 17.12 16.01
CA LYS A 2 -0.06 16.63 14.92
C LYS A 2 -0.39 15.21 14.43
N GLN A 3 -0.70 14.29 15.36
CA GLN A 3 -0.96 12.88 15.04
C GLN A 3 -2.29 12.63 14.29
N ARG A 4 -3.38 13.33 14.65
CA ARG A 4 -4.67 13.18 13.94
C ARG A 4 -4.56 13.66 12.50
N ARG A 5 -3.87 14.77 12.27
CA ARG A 5 -3.58 15.29 10.92
C ARG A 5 -2.75 14.32 10.09
N GLN A 6 -1.71 13.71 10.68
CA GLN A 6 -0.89 12.71 9.99
C GLN A 6 -1.70 11.49 9.58
N LEU A 7 -2.59 11.00 10.44
CA LEU A 7 -3.46 9.88 10.14
C LEU A 7 -4.42 10.22 8.99
N LEU A 8 -5.09 11.38 9.03
CA LEU A 8 -6.00 11.80 7.96
C LEU A 8 -5.28 11.95 6.61
N LEU A 9 -4.14 12.63 6.57
CA LEU A 9 -3.35 12.78 5.35
C LEU A 9 -2.85 11.43 4.83
N PHE A 10 -2.39 10.56 5.73
CA PHE A 10 -1.95 9.22 5.36
C PHE A 10 -3.07 8.41 4.70
N ILE A 11 -4.28 8.46 5.24
CA ILE A 11 -5.45 7.77 4.66
C ILE A 11 -5.74 8.31 3.27
N ILE A 12 -5.78 9.64 3.11
CA ILE A 12 -6.06 10.29 1.80
C ILE A 12 -4.99 9.89 0.77
N PHE A 13 -3.71 9.97 1.13
CA PHE A 13 -2.62 9.62 0.21
C PHE A 13 -2.55 8.11 -0.06
N SER A 14 -2.92 7.26 0.90
CA SER A 14 -3.00 5.82 0.69
C SER A 14 -4.15 5.45 -0.24
N ALA A 15 -5.32 6.07 -0.08
CA ALA A 15 -6.44 5.92 -1.01
C ALA A 15 -6.07 6.39 -2.42
N SER A 16 -5.41 7.56 -2.54
CA SER A 16 -4.91 8.08 -3.80
C SER A 16 -3.89 7.12 -4.45
N ALA A 17 -3.00 6.52 -3.66
CA ALA A 17 -2.03 5.55 -4.18
C ALA A 17 -2.71 4.26 -4.68
N GLY A 18 -3.78 3.82 -4.00
CA GLY A 18 -4.63 2.72 -4.49
C GLY A 18 -5.30 3.04 -5.82
N LEU A 19 -5.80 4.27 -6.01
CA LEU A 19 -6.34 4.72 -7.29
C LEU A 19 -5.27 4.72 -8.40
N VAL A 20 -4.06 5.18 -8.09
CA VAL A 20 -2.94 5.14 -9.05
C VAL A 20 -2.59 3.70 -9.43
N GLN A 21 -2.54 2.78 -8.46
CA GLN A 21 -2.35 1.35 -8.75
C GLN A 21 -3.41 0.84 -9.71
N PHE A 22 -4.68 1.10 -9.42
CA PHE A 22 -5.81 0.64 -10.23
C PHE A 22 -5.70 1.18 -11.66
N LEU A 23 -5.46 2.48 -11.83
CA LEU A 23 -5.33 3.10 -13.15
C LEU A 23 -4.13 2.57 -13.95
N VAL A 24 -2.97 2.38 -13.30
CA VAL A 24 -1.78 1.81 -13.95
C VAL A 24 -2.04 0.35 -14.34
N PHE A 25 -2.70 -0.42 -13.48
CA PHE A 25 -3.06 -1.80 -13.79
C PHE A 25 -4.00 -1.87 -14.98
N VAL A 26 -5.10 -1.11 -14.98
CA VAL A 26 -6.05 -1.06 -16.10
C VAL A 26 -5.35 -0.64 -17.39
N LEU A 27 -4.49 0.36 -17.34
CA LEU A 27 -3.74 0.80 -18.51
C LEU A 27 -2.84 -0.32 -19.07
N LEU A 28 -2.08 -1.01 -18.24
CA LEU A 28 -1.18 -2.08 -18.70
C LEU A 28 -1.92 -3.36 -19.11
N PHE A 29 -3.00 -3.71 -18.40
CA PHE A 29 -3.74 -4.95 -18.60
C PHE A 29 -4.78 -4.82 -19.72
N GLU A 30 -5.61 -3.79 -19.69
CA GLU A 30 -6.71 -3.60 -20.65
C GLU A 30 -6.26 -2.90 -21.94
N LEU A 31 -5.40 -1.88 -21.85
CA LEU A 31 -4.99 -1.12 -23.06
C LEU A 31 -3.77 -1.73 -23.76
N PHE A 32 -2.77 -2.16 -22.99
CA PHE A 32 -1.54 -2.74 -23.55
C PHE A 32 -1.55 -4.28 -23.61
N HIS A 33 -2.61 -4.92 -23.11
CA HIS A 33 -2.80 -6.38 -23.13
C HIS A 33 -1.61 -7.17 -22.55
N PHE A 34 -0.93 -6.60 -21.55
CA PHE A 34 0.13 -7.31 -20.85
C PHE A 34 -0.43 -8.43 -19.98
N GLY A 35 0.34 -9.50 -19.79
CA GLY A 35 -0.02 -10.56 -18.86
C GLY A 35 -0.21 -10.02 -17.44
N TYR A 36 -1.09 -10.66 -16.67
CA TYR A 36 -1.50 -10.19 -15.33
C TYR A 36 -0.32 -9.74 -14.45
N TRP A 37 0.72 -10.56 -14.33
CA TRP A 37 1.90 -10.24 -13.51
C TRP A 37 2.71 -9.05 -14.04
N LEU A 38 2.81 -8.90 -15.36
CA LEU A 38 3.50 -7.79 -16.02
C LEU A 38 2.74 -6.47 -15.88
N ALA A 39 1.42 -6.50 -15.67
CA ALA A 39 0.64 -5.33 -15.30
C ALA A 39 0.63 -5.08 -13.78
N TYR A 40 0.55 -6.15 -12.99
CA TYR A 40 0.37 -6.09 -11.54
C TYR A 40 1.62 -5.56 -10.81
N VAL A 41 2.81 -6.08 -11.12
CA VAL A 41 4.04 -5.68 -10.42
C VAL A 41 4.36 -4.19 -10.63
N PRO A 42 4.33 -3.64 -11.87
CA PRO A 42 4.54 -2.20 -12.07
C PRO A 42 3.46 -1.33 -11.43
N SER A 43 2.22 -1.81 -11.34
CA SER A 43 1.14 -1.08 -10.65
C SER A 43 1.44 -0.90 -9.15
N ILE A 44 1.95 -1.94 -8.48
CA ILE A 44 2.35 -1.87 -7.08
C ILE A 44 3.56 -0.95 -6.90
N ILE A 45 4.56 -1.04 -7.77
CA ILE A 45 5.73 -0.15 -7.71
C ILE A 45 5.28 1.31 -7.82
N SER A 46 4.35 1.60 -8.73
CA SER A 46 3.76 2.93 -8.91
C SER A 46 3.02 3.40 -7.64
N LEU A 47 2.24 2.52 -7.00
CA LEU A 47 1.61 2.79 -5.70
C LEU A 47 2.64 3.16 -4.64
N VAL A 48 3.71 2.37 -4.51
CA VAL A 48 4.72 2.59 -3.47
C VAL A 48 5.44 3.92 -3.68
N ILE A 49 5.82 4.23 -4.92
CA ILE A 49 6.47 5.50 -5.28
C ILE A 49 5.54 6.68 -4.97
N TRP A 50 4.28 6.62 -5.41
CA TRP A 50 3.29 7.67 -5.18
C TRP A 50 3.04 7.90 -3.70
N ASN A 51 2.78 6.81 -2.96
CA ASN A 51 2.54 6.86 -1.52
C ASN A 51 3.74 7.46 -0.78
N THR A 52 4.96 7.02 -1.10
CA THR A 52 6.18 7.51 -0.47
C THR A 52 6.41 9.00 -0.75
N TYR A 53 6.20 9.44 -2.00
CA TYR A 53 6.41 10.83 -2.40
C TYR A 53 5.51 11.79 -1.60
N TRP A 54 4.20 11.53 -1.59
CA TRP A 54 3.24 12.41 -0.92
C TRP A 54 3.36 12.34 0.61
N ASN A 55 3.56 11.14 1.17
CA ASN A 55 3.72 11.01 2.62
C ASN A 55 5.01 11.64 3.12
N ARG A 56 6.12 11.57 2.39
CA ARG A 56 7.36 12.29 2.73
C ARG A 56 7.14 13.81 2.72
N LYS A 57 6.45 14.32 1.70
CA LYS A 57 6.29 15.77 1.49
C LYS A 57 5.30 16.41 2.47
N TYR A 58 4.20 15.74 2.81
CA TYR A 58 3.08 16.35 3.55
C TYR A 58 2.78 15.70 4.90
N THR A 59 3.10 14.42 5.11
CA THR A 59 2.69 13.68 6.32
C THR A 59 3.83 13.52 7.33
N PHE A 60 4.94 12.96 6.88
CA PHE A 60 6.09 12.58 7.69
C PHE A 60 7.36 13.15 7.04
N GLN A 61 7.61 14.43 7.29
CA GLN A 61 8.84 15.10 6.86
C GLN A 61 10.07 14.34 7.41
N SER A 62 10.98 13.92 6.54
CA SER A 62 12.17 13.16 6.89
C SER A 62 13.33 13.42 5.92
N ASP A 63 14.53 13.38 6.49
CA ASP A 63 15.81 13.61 5.80
C ASP A 63 16.39 12.34 5.16
N LEU A 64 15.74 11.19 5.34
CA LEU A 64 16.13 9.95 4.65
C LEU A 64 16.13 10.15 3.13
N LEU A 65 16.99 9.39 2.44
CA LEU A 65 16.98 9.34 0.99
C LEU A 65 15.66 8.71 0.50
N PHE A 66 15.05 9.32 -0.52
CA PHE A 66 13.80 8.85 -1.11
C PHE A 66 13.86 7.37 -1.51
N ARG A 67 14.97 6.96 -2.13
CA ARG A 67 15.21 5.56 -2.54
C ARG A 67 15.14 4.58 -1.36
N THR A 68 15.69 4.95 -0.21
CA THR A 68 15.68 4.11 0.99
C THR A 68 14.25 3.96 1.55
N MET A 69 13.44 5.01 1.51
CA MET A 69 12.04 4.93 1.94
C MET A 69 11.21 4.02 1.05
N VAL A 70 11.37 4.15 -0.27
CA VAL A 70 10.70 3.30 -1.25
C VAL A 70 11.09 1.83 -1.03
N MET A 71 12.37 1.52 -0.83
CA MET A 71 12.83 0.15 -0.54
C MET A 71 12.21 -0.41 0.74
N LYS A 72 12.17 0.36 1.83
CA LYS A 72 11.53 -0.07 3.08
C LYS A 72 10.04 -0.37 2.86
N LEU A 73 9.32 0.52 2.16
CA LEU A 73 7.89 0.31 1.90
C LEU A 73 7.64 -0.85 0.94
N MET A 74 8.49 -1.08 -0.06
CA MET A 74 8.42 -2.29 -0.89
C MET A 74 8.64 -3.55 -0.06
N LEU A 75 9.63 -3.56 0.82
CA LEU A 75 9.90 -4.71 1.69
C LEU A 75 8.69 -5.04 2.56
N PHE A 76 8.01 -4.02 3.09
CA PHE A 76 6.74 -4.21 3.80
C PHE A 76 5.71 -4.96 2.94
N TYR A 77 5.49 -4.54 1.69
CA TYR A 77 4.52 -5.19 0.81
C TYR A 77 4.95 -6.60 0.35
N VAL A 78 6.25 -6.86 0.21
CA VAL A 78 6.76 -8.21 -0.11
C VAL A 78 6.36 -9.23 0.96
N PHE A 79 6.32 -8.84 2.24
CA PHE A 79 5.84 -9.72 3.31
C PHE A 79 4.33 -9.65 3.49
N PHE A 80 3.74 -8.45 3.37
CA PHE A 80 2.32 -8.25 3.63
C PHE A 80 1.44 -8.99 2.61
N ILE A 81 1.77 -8.92 1.31
CA ILE A 81 0.97 -9.55 0.25
C ILE A 81 0.81 -11.06 0.49
N PRO A 82 1.88 -11.89 0.57
CA PRO A 82 1.71 -13.33 0.76
C PRO A 82 1.02 -13.68 2.08
N LEU A 83 1.31 -12.93 3.14
CA LEU A 83 0.65 -13.12 4.43
C LEU A 83 -0.86 -12.88 4.33
N SER A 84 -1.25 -11.77 3.70
CA SER A 84 -2.66 -11.43 3.48
C SER A 84 -3.38 -12.42 2.57
N THR A 85 -2.69 -12.97 1.56
CA THR A 85 -3.24 -14.01 0.68
C THR A 85 -3.52 -15.30 1.44
N ILE A 86 -2.58 -15.76 2.28
CA ILE A 86 -2.76 -16.98 3.09
C ILE A 86 -3.89 -16.80 4.09
N PHE A 87 -3.91 -15.68 4.82
CA PHE A 87 -5.00 -15.41 5.77
C PHE A 87 -6.35 -15.28 5.07
N GLY A 88 -6.39 -14.63 3.92
CA GLY A 88 -7.58 -14.51 3.10
C GLY A 88 -8.13 -15.89 2.71
N ASP A 89 -7.27 -16.75 2.17
CA ASP A 89 -7.62 -18.11 1.74
C ASP A 89 -8.10 -18.99 2.91
N VAL A 90 -7.48 -18.88 4.09
CA VAL A 90 -7.93 -19.61 5.29
C VAL A 90 -9.32 -19.15 5.73
N LEU A 91 -9.60 -17.84 5.71
CA LEU A 91 -10.90 -17.30 6.11
C LEU A 91 -11.99 -17.66 5.11
N THR A 92 -11.74 -17.54 3.80
CA THR A 92 -12.73 -17.87 2.77
C THR A 92 -13.04 -19.38 2.76
N LYS A 93 -12.03 -20.25 2.98
CA LYS A 93 -12.25 -21.70 3.16
C LYS A 93 -13.12 -22.03 4.37
N ASN A 94 -13.11 -21.19 5.40
CA ASN A 94 -13.98 -21.32 6.57
C ASN A 94 -15.37 -20.68 6.35
N SER A 95 -15.81 -20.51 5.10
CA SER A 95 -17.11 -19.95 4.71
C SER A 95 -17.36 -18.50 5.13
N TRP A 96 -16.28 -17.72 5.34
CA TRP A 96 -16.42 -16.28 5.56
C TRP A 96 -16.77 -15.56 4.25
N ASN A 97 -17.53 -14.47 4.36
CA ASN A 97 -17.87 -13.63 3.22
C ASN A 97 -16.60 -12.95 2.65
N GLU A 98 -16.34 -13.14 1.35
CA GLU A 98 -15.15 -12.63 0.66
C GLU A 98 -15.01 -11.11 0.74
N TYR A 99 -16.12 -10.37 0.66
CA TYR A 99 -16.11 -8.90 0.78
C TYR A 99 -15.74 -8.44 2.19
N LEU A 100 -16.14 -9.22 3.21
CA LEU A 100 -15.78 -8.94 4.60
C LEU A 100 -14.28 -9.21 4.82
N VAL A 101 -13.77 -10.32 4.31
CA VAL A 101 -12.33 -10.66 4.34
C VAL A 101 -11.49 -9.59 3.62
N LEU A 102 -11.94 -9.14 2.44
CA LEU A 102 -11.29 -8.06 1.70
C LEU A 102 -11.28 -6.76 2.51
N GLY A 103 -12.43 -6.35 3.06
CA GLY A 103 -12.54 -5.13 3.86
C GLY A 103 -11.63 -5.16 5.10
N MET A 104 -11.60 -6.28 5.83
CA MET A 104 -10.68 -6.48 6.96
C MET A 104 -9.22 -6.38 6.50
N THR A 105 -8.87 -7.02 5.38
CA THR A 105 -7.52 -7.00 4.83
C THR A 105 -7.08 -5.58 4.48
N MET A 106 -7.96 -4.77 3.90
CA MET A 106 -7.68 -3.36 3.58
C MET A 106 -7.47 -2.53 4.85
N ILE A 107 -8.29 -2.72 5.89
CA ILE A 107 -8.15 -2.01 7.18
C ILE A 107 -6.84 -2.39 7.88
N ILE A 108 -6.51 -3.68 7.88
CA ILE A 108 -5.27 -4.21 8.44
C ILE A 108 -4.08 -3.64 7.68
N ASN A 109 -4.09 -3.69 6.34
CA ASN A 109 -3.05 -3.11 5.49
C ASN A 109 -2.81 -1.64 5.83
N LEU A 110 -3.87 -0.83 5.86
CA LEU A 110 -3.80 0.60 6.15
C LEU A 110 -3.22 0.87 7.54
N SER A 111 -3.67 0.10 8.55
CA SER A 111 -3.20 0.21 9.93
C SER A 111 -1.71 -0.14 10.05
N PHE A 112 -1.29 -1.28 9.51
CA PHE A 112 0.10 -1.71 9.54
C PHE A 112 1.00 -0.78 8.73
N ALA A 113 0.56 -0.35 7.54
CA ALA A 113 1.30 0.59 6.72
C ALA A 113 1.48 1.93 7.44
N PHE A 114 0.46 2.43 8.15
CA PHE A 114 0.58 3.66 8.95
C PHE A 114 1.61 3.51 10.06
N LEU A 115 1.54 2.41 10.82
CA LEU A 115 2.49 2.12 11.91
C LEU A 115 3.92 1.97 11.37
N TYR A 116 4.09 1.23 10.27
CA TYR A 116 5.39 1.02 9.63
C TYR A 116 5.99 2.34 9.12
N ASN A 117 5.19 3.17 8.45
CA ASN A 117 5.61 4.49 8.00
C ASN A 117 6.03 5.35 9.19
N LYS A 118 5.20 5.44 10.22
CA LYS A 118 5.44 6.30 11.39
C LYS A 118 6.65 5.88 12.22
N TYR A 119 6.79 4.59 12.51
CA TYR A 119 7.77 4.09 13.49
C TYR A 119 9.06 3.55 12.88
N TYR A 120 9.07 3.20 11.59
CA TYR A 120 10.22 2.55 10.95
C TYR A 120 10.78 3.29 9.74
N ILE A 121 9.90 3.84 8.88
CA ILE A 121 10.36 4.62 7.71
C ILE A 121 10.76 6.02 8.15
N TYR A 122 9.87 6.75 8.80
CA TYR A 122 10.02 8.17 9.12
C TYR A 122 10.37 8.42 10.58
N LYS A 123 10.91 7.41 11.26
CA LYS A 123 11.48 7.59 12.60
C LYS A 123 12.56 8.67 12.50
N LYS A 124 12.47 9.69 13.34
CA LYS A 124 13.58 10.62 13.56
C LYS A 124 14.76 9.89 14.17
#